data_AF-K1LID0-F1
#
_entry.id   AF-K1LID0-F1
#
_cell.length_a   1.000
_cell.length_b   1.000
_cell.length_c   1.000
_cell.angle_alpha   90.00
_cell.angle_beta   90.00
_cell.angle_gamma   90.00
#
_symmetry.space_group_name_H-M   'P 1'
#
loop_
_entity.id
_entity.type
_entity.pdbx_description
1 polymer ?
#
loop_
_entity_poly.entity_id
_entity_poly.type
_entity_poly.pdbx_seq_one_letter_code
_entity_poly.pdbx_strand_id
1 'polypeptide(L)' 'MRINDELLDKLGIYFVYHEVYNKYGITFESFVDRWTRGILEI' A
#
# COMPACT_ATOMS: atom_id res chain seq x y z
N MET A 1 -5.67 13.78 -2.48
CA MET A 1 -6.46 12.98 -1.52
C MET A 1 -5.65 12.90 -0.23
N ARG A 2 -6.16 13.33 0.94
CA ARG A 2 -5.45 13.11 2.20
C ARG A 2 -5.73 11.68 2.64
N ILE A 3 -4.71 10.83 2.73
CA ILE A 3 -4.81 9.55 3.45
C ILE A 3 -5.04 9.91 4.92
N ASN A 4 -6.08 9.35 5.53
CA ASN A 4 -6.26 9.38 6.98
C ASN A 4 -5.57 8.16 7.61
N ASP A 5 -5.30 8.23 8.91
CA ASP A 5 -4.55 7.20 9.63
C ASP A 5 -5.23 5.83 9.53
N GLU A 6 -6.57 5.78 9.57
CA GLU A 6 -7.33 4.52 9.40
C GLU A 6 -7.08 3.83 8.04
N LEU A 7 -6.93 4.61 6.97
CA LEU A 7 -6.64 4.05 5.65
C LEU A 7 -5.19 3.58 5.56
N LEU A 8 -4.26 4.31 6.18
CA LEU A 8 -2.85 3.90 6.23
C LEU A 8 -2.69 2.57 6.96
N ASP A 9 -3.41 2.37 8.06
CA ASP A 9 -3.42 1.10 8.80
C ASP A 9 -3.96 -0.05 7.94
N LYS A 10 -5.07 0.16 7.22
CA LYS A 10 -5.62 -0.85 6.30
C LYS A 10 -4.65 -1.20 5.18
N LEU A 11 -3.98 -0.21 4.61
CA LEU A 11 -2.96 -0.42 3.58
C LEU A 11 -1.77 -1.21 4.15
N GLY A 12 -1.38 -0.95 5.40
CA GLY A 12 -0.35 -1.71 6.11
C GLY A 12 -0.71 -3.19 6.27
N ILE A 13 -1.94 -3.47 6.72
CA ILE A 13 -2.45 -4.85 6.85
C ILE A 13 -2.43 -5.55 5.49
N TYR A 14 -2.92 -4.89 4.44
CA TYR A 14 -2.90 -5.45 3.08
C TYR A 14 -1.49 -5.76 2.60
N PHE A 15 -0.56 -4.82 2.79
CA PHE A 15 0.84 -4.96 2.37
C PHE A 15 1.51 -6.19 3.00
N VAL A 16 1.27 -6.42 4.29
CA VAL A 16 1.79 -7.58 5.02
C VAL A 16 1.07 -8.87 4.60
N TYR A 17 -0.26 -8.87 4.61
CA TYR A 17 -1.07 -10.06 4.30
C TYR A 17 -0.78 -10.62 2.90
N HIS A 18 -0.59 -9.73 1.92
CA HIS A 18 -0.28 -10.14 0.54
C HIS A 18 1.21 -10.32 0.27
N GLU A 19 2.09 -10.13 1.27
CA GLU A 19 3.55 -10.18 1.14
C GLU A 19 4.08 -9.32 -0.02
N VAL A 20 3.56 -8.09 -0.14
CA VAL A 20 3.83 -7.21 -1.29
C VAL A 20 5.32 -6.92 -1.45
N TYR A 21 6.04 -6.75 -0.33
CA TYR A 21 7.50 -6.62 -0.35
C TYR A 21 8.18 -7.84 -1.00
N ASN A 22 7.83 -9.06 -0.58
CA ASN A 22 8.46 -10.28 -1.06
C ASN A 22 8.11 -10.56 -2.53
N LYS A 23 6.88 -10.27 -2.94
CA LYS A 23 6.39 -10.54 -4.30
C LYS A 23 6.90 -9.55 -5.34
N TYR A 24 6.97 -8.27 -4.98
CA TYR A 24 7.24 -7.19 -5.94
C TYR A 24 8.52 -6.41 -5.64
N GLY A 25 9.18 -6.66 -4.51
CA GLY A 25 10.41 -5.97 -4.10
C GLY A 25 10.20 -4.49 -3.77
N ILE A 26 8.96 -4.05 -3.51
CA ILE A 26 8.64 -2.64 -3.25
C ILE A 26 8.42 -2.38 -1.75
N THR A 27 8.87 -1.22 -1.28
CA THR A 27 8.63 -0.77 0.10
C THR A 27 7.18 -0.39 0.32
N PHE A 28 6.75 -0.34 1.58
CA PHE A 28 5.41 0.11 1.94
C PHE A 28 5.12 1.53 1.44
N GLU A 29 6.07 2.45 1.57
CA GLU A 29 5.95 3.83 1.07
C GLU A 29 5.71 3.86 -0.44
N SER A 30 6.45 3.05 -1.20
CA SER A 30 6.29 2.93 -2.65
C SER A 30 4.92 2.33 -3.03
N PHE A 31 4.44 1.37 -2.24
CA PHE A 31 3.10 0.81 -2.40
C PHE A 31 2.01 1.86 -2.15
N VAL A 32 2.12 2.64 -1.08
CA VAL A 32 1.16 3.72 -0.76
C VAL A 32 1.19 4.81 -1.82
N ASP A 33 2.36 5.24 -2.30
CA ASP A 33 2.47 6.20 -3.41
C ASP A 33 1.81 5.68 -4.70
N ARG A 34 2.03 4.41 -5.06
CA ARG A 34 1.38 3.81 -6.25
C ARG A 34 -0.14 3.68 -6.07
N TRP A 35 -0.59 3.34 -4.88
CA TRP A 35 -2.01 3.23 -4.56
C TRP A 35 -2.71 4.60 -4.62
N THR A 36 -2.11 5.64 -4.03
CA THR A 36 -2.66 7.02 -4.08
C THR A 36 -2.72 7.62 -5.47
N ARG A 37 -1.85 7.16 -6.38
CA ARG A 37 -1.86 7.54 -7.80
C ARG A 37 -2.89 6.76 -8.62
N GLY A 38 -3.59 5.79 -8.03
CA GLY A 38 -4.56 4.93 -8.72
C GLY A 38 -3.91 3.94 -9.68
N ILE A 39 -2.63 3.62 -9.51
CA ILE A 39 -1.88 2.68 -10.36
C ILE A 39 -2.16 1.23 -9.95
N LEU A 40 -2.57 1.01 -8.70
CA LEU A 40 -2.96 -0.29 -8.15
C LEU A 40 -4.47 -0.32 -7.97
N GLU A 41 -5.18 -1.04 -8.84
CA GLU A 41 -6.53 -1.50 -8.53
C GLU A 41 -6.40 -2.62 -7.49
N ILE A 42 -6.97 -2.40 -6.30
CA ILE A 42 -7.15 -3.43 -5.27
C ILE A 42 -8.54 -4.04 -5.44
#